data_AF-A0A523R992-F1
#
_entry.id   AF-A0A523R992-F1
#
_cell.length_a   1.000
_cell.length_b   1.000
_cell.length_c   1.000
_cell.angle_alpha   90.00
_cell.angle_beta   90.00
_cell.angle_gamma   90.00
#
_symmetry.space_group_name_H-M   'P 1'
#
loop_
_entity.id
_entity.type
_entity.pdbx_description
1 polymer ?
#
loop_
_entity_poly.entity_id
_entity_poly.type
_entity_poly.pdbx_seq_one_letter_code
_entity_poly.pdbx_strand_id
1 'polypeptide(L)'
;MKEKFIPVQIDQELCLKCERCLRACRANAIYFEHGIRKIDYSKCVACLSCVLVCPRNAIQVTSIDQPEQIVSIKIDHEKCSMCEKCIDQDGGFCPQNLFYIVSVKKGNKEDVGIRFKFKEIAKCQGCLKCEKACPENAIQPVKYDS
;
A
#
# COMPACT_ATOMS: atom_id res chain seq x y z
N MET A 1 19.91 -14.47 2.05
CA MET A 1 18.85 -14.98 2.95
C MET A 1 17.82 -13.88 3.07
N LYS A 2 16.74 -13.94 2.29
CA LYS A 2 15.80 -12.81 2.12
C LYS A 2 14.73 -12.86 3.21
N GLU A 3 14.53 -11.74 3.90
CA GLU A 3 13.64 -11.62 5.04
C GLU A 3 12.17 -11.58 4.60
N LYS A 4 11.37 -12.43 5.22
CA LYS A 4 9.95 -12.67 4.95
C LYS A 4 9.12 -11.51 5.49
N PHE A 5 8.54 -10.69 4.62
CA PHE A 5 7.61 -9.63 5.02
C PHE A 5 6.20 -10.20 5.20
N ILE A 6 5.70 -10.23 6.44
CA ILE A 6 4.33 -10.66 6.78
C ILE A 6 3.58 -9.43 7.32
N PRO A 7 2.73 -8.76 6.50
CA PRO A 7 1.99 -7.60 6.96
C PRO A 7 0.88 -8.01 7.93
N VAL A 8 0.84 -7.33 9.08
CA VAL A 8 -0.22 -7.45 10.09
C VAL A 8 -1.00 -6.14 10.13
N GLN A 9 -2.33 -6.22 10.14
CA GLN A 9 -3.23 -5.06 10.20
C GLN A 9 -3.95 -5.03 11.55
N ILE A 10 -4.27 -3.83 12.03
CA ILE A 10 -5.03 -3.61 13.28
C ILE A 10 -6.39 -3.00 12.94
N ASP A 11 -7.45 -3.78 13.14
CA ASP A 11 -8.82 -3.31 13.18
C ASP A 11 -9.02 -2.41 14.42
N GLN A 12 -9.25 -1.12 14.19
CA GLN A 12 -9.40 -0.15 15.27
C GLN A 12 -10.78 -0.22 15.95
N GLU A 13 -11.79 -0.76 15.30
CA GLU A 13 -13.14 -0.92 15.86
C GLU A 13 -13.14 -2.08 16.88
N LEU A 14 -12.37 -3.14 16.62
CA LEU A 14 -12.21 -4.26 17.53
C LEU A 14 -11.13 -4.03 18.61
N CYS A 15 -10.28 -3.01 18.45
CA CYS A 15 -9.14 -2.74 19.32
C CYS A 15 -9.55 -2.15 20.67
N LEU A 16 -9.41 -2.94 21.75
CA LEU A 16 -9.66 -2.49 23.13
C LEU A 16 -8.55 -1.62 23.73
N LYS A 17 -7.50 -1.28 22.96
CA LYS A 17 -6.34 -0.51 23.44
C LYS A 17 -5.62 -1.10 24.67
N CYS A 18 -5.76 -2.41 24.92
CA CYS A 18 -5.25 -3.13 26.10
C CYS A 18 -3.72 -3.36 26.18
N GLU A 19 -2.96 -2.83 25.23
CA GLU A 19 -1.47 -2.81 25.22
C GLU A 19 -0.76 -4.17 25.17
N ARG A 20 -1.49 -5.29 25.02
CA ARG A 20 -0.88 -6.62 24.92
C ARG A 20 0.04 -6.73 23.71
N CYS A 21 -0.38 -6.21 22.57
CA CYS A 21 0.41 -6.20 21.34
C CYS A 21 1.68 -5.35 21.45
N LEU A 22 1.63 -4.22 22.18
CA LEU A 22 2.77 -3.37 22.46
C LEU A 22 3.84 -4.15 23.24
N ARG A 23 3.43 -4.81 24.35
CA ARG A 23 4.32 -5.61 25.20
C ARG A 23 4.89 -6.85 24.49
N ALA A 24 4.12 -7.44 23.57
CA ALA A 24 4.56 -8.62 22.83
C ALA A 24 5.51 -8.29 21.67
N CYS A 25 5.54 -7.03 21.20
CA CYS A 25 6.35 -6.62 20.06
C CYS A 25 7.81 -6.38 20.46
N ARG A 26 8.67 -7.40 20.33
CA ARG A 26 10.10 -7.31 20.66
C ARG A 26 10.88 -6.27 19.85
N ALA A 27 10.37 -5.91 18.67
CA ALA A 27 10.98 -4.91 17.80
C ALA A 27 10.45 -3.48 18.04
N ASN A 28 9.56 -3.28 19.02
CA ASN A 28 8.91 -1.99 19.30
C ASN A 28 8.28 -1.33 18.05
N ALA A 29 7.72 -2.17 17.16
CA ALA A 29 7.09 -1.74 15.92
C ALA A 29 5.65 -1.23 16.13
N ILE A 30 4.99 -1.59 17.23
CA ILE A 30 3.61 -1.15 17.51
C ILE A 30 3.66 0.07 18.42
N TYR A 31 2.89 1.11 18.09
CA TYR A 31 2.84 2.34 18.89
C TYR A 31 1.42 2.93 18.93
N PHE A 32 1.22 3.91 19.82
CA PHE A 32 -0.03 4.62 19.96
C PHE A 32 0.13 6.05 19.45
N GLU A 33 -0.79 6.48 18.61
CA GLU A 33 -0.79 7.84 18.08
C GLU A 33 -2.24 8.27 17.82
N HIS A 34 -2.62 9.47 18.26
CA HIS A 34 -3.95 10.04 18.00
C HIS A 34 -5.14 9.11 18.36
N GLY A 35 -5.04 8.36 19.46
CA GLY A 35 -6.15 7.52 19.88
C GLY A 35 -6.21 6.13 19.22
N ILE A 36 -5.34 5.83 18.25
CA ILE A 36 -5.32 4.57 17.49
C ILE A 36 -3.97 3.86 17.62
N ARG A 37 -3.98 2.54 17.39
CA ARG A 37 -2.74 1.73 17.35
C ARG A 37 -2.19 1.69 15.93
N LYS A 38 -0.92 2.03 15.77
CA LYS A 38 -0.19 2.02 14.49
C LYS A 38 0.97 1.03 14.53
N ILE A 39 1.43 0.64 13.35
CA ILE A 39 2.56 -0.26 13.16
C ILE A 39 3.60 0.43 12.28
N ASP A 40 4.83 0.52 12.78
CA ASP A 40 6.03 0.88 12.05
C ASP A 40 6.57 -0.36 11.33
N TYR A 41 6.19 -0.50 10.06
CA TYR A 41 6.61 -1.65 9.25
C TYR A 41 8.12 -1.69 8.97
N SER A 42 8.85 -0.59 9.19
CA SER A 42 10.32 -0.60 9.06
C SER A 42 11.00 -1.37 10.20
N LYS A 43 10.32 -1.49 11.36
CA LYS A 43 10.78 -2.23 12.53
C LYS A 43 10.15 -3.62 12.65
N CYS A 44 9.05 -3.87 11.95
CA CYS A 44 8.32 -5.13 12.07
C CYS A 44 9.11 -6.29 11.48
N VAL A 45 9.57 -7.20 12.34
CA VAL A 45 10.30 -8.43 11.95
C VAL A 45 9.37 -9.61 11.65
N ALA A 46 8.07 -9.37 11.44
CA ALA A 46 7.09 -10.39 11.08
C ALA A 46 6.99 -11.59 12.05
N CYS A 47 7.25 -11.40 13.35
CA CYS A 47 7.24 -12.48 14.33
C CYS A 47 5.84 -12.94 14.78
N LEU A 48 4.80 -12.21 14.38
CA LEU A 48 3.37 -12.49 14.64
C LEU A 48 2.95 -12.57 16.12
N SER A 49 3.83 -12.24 17.06
CA SER A 49 3.49 -12.20 18.49
C SER A 49 2.29 -11.31 18.80
N CYS A 50 2.12 -10.19 18.08
CA CYS A 50 1.00 -9.28 18.28
C CYS A 50 -0.37 -9.88 17.90
N VAL A 51 -0.39 -10.75 16.89
CA VAL A 51 -1.60 -11.49 16.44
C VAL A 51 -2.00 -12.48 17.53
N LEU A 52 -1.03 -13.28 18.00
CA LEU A 52 -1.27 -14.33 19.00
C LEU A 52 -1.80 -13.80 20.34
N VAL A 53 -1.35 -12.62 20.77
CA VAL A 53 -1.74 -12.06 22.08
C VAL A 53 -3.03 -11.24 22.03
N CYS A 54 -3.61 -11.00 20.85
CA CYS A 54 -4.79 -10.14 20.72
C CYS A 54 -6.06 -10.92 21.11
N PRO A 55 -6.72 -10.61 22.25
CA PRO A 55 -7.88 -11.37 22.72
C PRO A 55 -9.15 -11.15 21.90
N ARG A 56 -9.14 -10.15 21.01
CA ARG A 56 -10.28 -9.76 20.18
C ARG A 56 -10.10 -10.10 18.71
N ASN A 57 -8.98 -10.73 18.36
CA ASN A 57 -8.57 -10.91 16.96
C ASN A 57 -8.59 -9.60 16.16
N ALA A 58 -8.36 -8.47 16.84
CA ALA A 58 -8.28 -7.14 16.23
C ALA A 58 -6.98 -6.95 15.45
N ILE A 59 -6.00 -7.84 15.62
CA ILE A 59 -4.75 -7.85 14.84
C ILE A 59 -4.74 -9.14 14.05
N GLN A 60 -4.72 -9.03 12.72
CA GLN A 60 -4.74 -10.19 11.84
C GLN A 60 -3.60 -10.10 10.84
N VAL A 61 -3.08 -11.27 10.45
CA VAL A 61 -2.28 -11.38 9.24
C VAL A 61 -3.25 -11.18 8.09
N THR A 62 -2.99 -10.18 7.24
CA THR A 62 -3.75 -10.07 6.01
C THR A 62 -3.22 -11.12 5.05
N SER A 63 -3.86 -12.28 5.03
CA SER A 63 -3.67 -13.27 3.97
C SER A 63 -4.13 -12.64 2.66
N ILE A 64 -3.21 -12.43 1.73
CA ILE A 64 -3.56 -12.25 0.33
C ILE A 64 -3.32 -13.63 -0.28
N ASP A 65 -4.39 -14.40 -0.39
CA ASP A 65 -4.40 -15.76 -0.97
C ASP A 65 -4.20 -15.74 -2.49
N GLN A 66 -3.27 -14.93 -3.01
CA GLN A 66 -2.84 -14.98 -4.41
C GLN A 66 -1.32 -14.80 -4.52
N PRO A 67 -0.60 -15.65 -5.28
CA PRO A 67 0.88 -15.74 -5.27
C PRO A 67 1.64 -14.55 -5.89
N GLU A 68 0.97 -13.46 -6.27
CA GLU A 68 1.59 -12.30 -6.92
C GLU A 68 0.96 -11.01 -6.40
N GLN A 69 1.39 -10.53 -5.23
CA GLN A 69 0.83 -9.31 -4.66
C GLN A 69 1.44 -8.06 -5.31
N ILE A 70 0.56 -7.23 -5.89
CA ILE A 70 0.91 -5.88 -6.37
C ILE A 70 1.13 -5.00 -5.14
N VAL A 71 2.37 -4.57 -4.92
CA VAL A 71 2.77 -3.75 -3.77
C VAL A 71 2.70 -2.25 -4.05
N SER A 72 2.73 -1.85 -5.33
CA SER A 72 2.48 -0.47 -5.75
C SER A 72 2.27 -0.40 -7.25
N ILE A 73 1.89 0.79 -7.73
CA ILE A 73 1.89 1.11 -9.16
C ILE A 73 3.03 2.10 -9.42
N LYS A 74 3.95 1.73 -10.30
CA LYS A 74 5.00 2.60 -10.80
C LYS A 74 4.56 3.20 -12.13
N ILE A 75 4.84 4.49 -12.33
CA ILE A 75 4.55 5.20 -13.57
C ILE A 75 5.87 5.74 -14.11
N ASP A 76 6.23 5.32 -15.32
CA ASP A 76 7.37 5.81 -16.08
C ASP A 76 6.99 7.13 -16.77
N HIS A 77 7.44 8.25 -16.21
CA HIS A 77 7.12 9.58 -16.74
C HIS A 77 7.83 9.90 -18.07
N GLU A 78 8.89 9.17 -18.42
CA GLU A 78 9.52 9.32 -19.74
C GLU A 78 8.63 8.72 -20.83
N LYS A 79 7.94 7.61 -20.53
CA LYS A 79 6.98 6.96 -21.46
C LYS A 79 5.57 7.52 -21.39
N CYS A 80 5.17 8.11 -20.27
CA CYS A 80 3.82 8.65 -20.12
C CYS A 80 3.56 9.77 -21.15
N SER A 81 2.54 9.59 -22.00
CA SER A 81 2.09 10.56 -23.01
C SER A 81 0.99 11.50 -22.51
N MET A 82 0.64 11.45 -21.22
CA MET A 82 -0.46 12.23 -20.63
C MET A 82 -1.81 12.08 -21.36
N CYS A 83 -2.14 10.87 -21.82
CA CYS A 83 -3.43 10.59 -22.47
C CYS A 83 -4.64 10.47 -21.50
N GLU A 84 -4.41 10.63 -20.20
CA GLU A 84 -5.40 10.63 -19.11
C GLU A 84 -6.23 9.34 -18.94
N LYS A 85 -6.09 8.31 -19.77
CA LYS A 85 -6.90 7.06 -19.68
C LYS A 85 -6.84 6.34 -18.32
N CYS A 86 -5.82 6.59 -17.50
CA CYS A 86 -5.66 5.99 -16.17
C CYS A 86 -6.17 6.86 -15.02
N ILE A 87 -6.67 8.05 -15.32
CA ILE A 87 -7.25 8.99 -14.37
C ILE A 87 -8.57 9.49 -14.94
N ASP A 88 -9.63 9.30 -14.18
CA ASP A 88 -10.93 9.84 -14.56
C ASP A 88 -11.36 10.79 -13.44
N GLN A 89 -11.63 12.04 -13.81
CA GLN A 89 -11.99 13.09 -12.87
C GLN A 89 -13.33 12.78 -12.18
N ASP A 90 -14.14 11.89 -12.77
CA ASP A 90 -15.44 11.45 -12.24
C ASP A 90 -15.34 10.16 -11.40
N GLY A 91 -14.14 9.62 -11.19
CA GLY A 91 -13.92 8.40 -10.40
C GLY A 91 -14.32 7.09 -11.12
N GLY A 92 -14.71 7.14 -12.40
CA GLY A 92 -15.13 5.98 -13.18
C GLY A 92 -13.98 5.03 -13.56
N PHE A 93 -12.75 5.53 -13.62
CA PHE A 93 -11.60 4.68 -13.93
C PHE A 93 -11.16 3.81 -12.75
N CYS A 94 -10.64 4.45 -11.69
CA CYS A 94 -10.21 3.80 -10.46
C CYS A 94 -11.28 4.06 -9.38
N PRO A 95 -12.04 3.04 -8.96
CA PRO A 95 -13.13 3.22 -7.99
C PRO A 95 -12.66 3.70 -6.61
N GLN A 96 -11.35 3.70 -6.38
CA GLN A 96 -10.70 4.10 -5.14
C GLN A 96 -9.97 5.44 -5.27
N ASN A 97 -10.08 6.08 -6.44
CA ASN A 97 -9.50 7.39 -6.75
C ASN A 97 -8.02 7.53 -6.31
N LEU A 98 -7.19 6.58 -6.76
CA LEU A 98 -5.79 6.47 -6.37
C LEU A 98 -4.81 7.15 -7.35
N PHE A 99 -5.30 7.83 -8.39
CA PHE A 99 -4.48 8.55 -9.36
C PHE A 99 -4.73 10.05 -9.26
N TYR A 100 -3.69 10.86 -9.46
CA TYR A 100 -3.79 12.33 -9.39
C TYR A 100 -2.76 13.00 -10.31
N ILE A 101 -3.08 14.20 -10.79
CA ILE A 101 -2.21 15.01 -11.64
C ILE A 101 -1.24 15.82 -10.76
N VAL A 102 0.01 15.95 -11.19
CA VAL A 102 1.09 16.63 -10.47
C VAL A 102 2.21 17.02 -11.43
N SER A 103 3.01 18.05 -11.08
CA SER A 103 4.22 18.37 -11.83
C SER A 103 5.31 17.31 -11.62
N VAL A 104 5.92 16.86 -12.70
CA VAL A 104 6.99 15.85 -12.74
C VAL A 104 8.18 16.39 -13.52
N LYS A 105 9.37 15.84 -13.25
CA LYS A 105 10.56 16.15 -14.05
C LYS A 105 10.69 15.10 -15.15
N LYS A 106 10.79 15.56 -16.39
CA LYS A 106 11.03 14.73 -17.58
C LYS A 106 12.31 15.23 -18.24
N GLY A 107 13.40 14.47 -18.06
CA GLY A 107 14.76 14.98 -18.27
C GLY A 107 15.06 16.26 -17.47
N ASN A 108 15.42 17.34 -18.18
CA ASN A 108 15.78 18.65 -17.58
C ASN A 108 14.62 19.65 -17.51
N LYS A 109 13.39 19.23 -17.85
CA LYS A 109 12.21 20.11 -17.89
C LYS A 109 11.17 19.67 -16.86
N GLU A 110 10.47 20.64 -16.30
CA GLU A 110 9.25 20.38 -15.54
C GLU A 110 8.08 20.24 -16.52
N ASP A 111 7.27 19.20 -16.29
CA ASP A 111 6.13 18.85 -17.13
C ASP A 111 4.99 18.35 -16.23
N VAL A 112 3.79 18.17 -16.79
CA VAL A 112 2.63 17.63 -16.08
C VAL A 112 2.62 16.11 -16.18
N GLY A 113 2.32 15.42 -15.08
CA GLY A 113 2.31 13.97 -14.98
C GLY A 113 1.20 13.43 -14.08
N ILE A 114 0.99 12.11 -14.12
CA ILE A 114 0.05 11.40 -13.24
C ILE A 114 0.82 10.56 -12.25
N ARG A 115 0.48 10.64 -10.95
CA ARG A 115 1.04 9.79 -9.89
C ARG A 115 -0.03 8.93 -9.23
N PHE A 116 0.44 7.84 -8.62
CA PHE A 116 -0.36 6.95 -7.80
C PHE A 116 -0.23 7.31 -6.31
N LYS A 117 -1.33 7.30 -5.57
CA LYS A 117 -1.39 7.57 -4.12
C LYS A 117 -0.86 6.38 -3.33
N PHE A 118 0.47 6.25 -3.28
CA PHE A 118 1.13 5.17 -2.56
C PHE A 118 0.70 5.05 -1.08
N LYS A 119 0.46 6.17 -0.39
CA LYS A 119 -0.01 6.17 1.00
C LYS A 119 -1.40 5.55 1.17
N GLU A 120 -2.18 5.46 0.10
CA GLU A 120 -3.52 4.88 0.08
C GLU A 120 -3.54 3.51 -0.63
N ILE A 121 -2.38 2.88 -0.83
CA ILE A 121 -2.25 1.57 -1.48
C ILE A 121 -3.15 0.50 -0.85
N ALA A 122 -3.44 0.60 0.45
CA ALA A 122 -4.36 -0.30 1.14
C ALA A 122 -5.78 -0.32 0.53
N LYS A 123 -6.19 0.74 -0.18
CA LYS A 123 -7.46 0.79 -0.92
C LYS A 123 -7.36 0.12 -2.29
N CYS A 124 -6.15 -0.07 -2.82
CA CYS A 124 -5.95 -0.64 -4.15
C CYS A 124 -6.40 -2.10 -4.19
N GLN A 125 -7.36 -2.39 -5.07
CA GLN A 125 -7.89 -3.74 -5.26
C GLN A 125 -7.00 -4.63 -6.14
N GLY A 126 -5.88 -4.11 -6.66
CA GLY A 126 -4.99 -4.88 -7.53
C GLY A 126 -5.61 -5.33 -8.86
N CYS A 127 -6.66 -4.68 -9.36
CA CYS A 127 -7.40 -5.11 -10.55
C CYS A 127 -6.66 -4.95 -11.89
N LEU A 128 -5.48 -4.31 -11.89
CA LEU A 128 -4.62 -4.08 -13.07
C LEU A 128 -5.27 -3.32 -14.24
N LYS A 129 -6.42 -2.68 -14.04
CA LYS A 129 -7.07 -1.86 -15.07
C LYS A 129 -6.14 -0.73 -15.55
N CYS A 130 -5.36 -0.14 -14.64
CA CYS A 130 -4.38 0.92 -14.92
C CYS A 130 -3.26 0.49 -15.88
N GLU A 131 -2.71 -0.70 -15.68
CA GLU A 131 -1.71 -1.29 -16.57
C GLU A 131 -2.30 -1.50 -17.96
N LYS A 132 -3.45 -2.18 -18.05
CA LYS A 132 -4.11 -2.51 -19.32
C LYS A 132 -4.60 -1.29 -20.10
N ALA A 133 -4.95 -0.21 -19.42
CA ALA A 133 -5.44 1.01 -20.05
C ALA A 133 -4.33 1.91 -20.60
N CYS A 134 -3.08 1.70 -20.20
CA CYS A 134 -1.97 2.57 -20.59
C CYS A 134 -1.46 2.23 -21.99
N PRO A 135 -1.67 3.07 -23.02
CA PRO A 135 -1.25 2.78 -24.39
C PRO A 135 0.28 2.71 -24.54
N GLU A 136 1.01 3.43 -23.68
CA GLU A 136 2.48 3.52 -23.72
C GLU A 136 3.17 2.46 -22.84
N ASN A 137 2.39 1.59 -22.16
CA ASN A 137 2.91 0.68 -21.14
C ASN A 137 3.75 1.39 -20.06
N ALA A 138 3.45 2.67 -19.80
CA ALA A 138 4.14 3.50 -18.81
C ALA A 138 3.76 3.11 -17.37
N ILE A 139 2.61 2.45 -17.18
CA ILE A 139 2.12 2.03 -15.87
C ILE A 139 2.48 0.57 -15.65
N GLN A 140 3.28 0.31 -14.63
CA GLN A 140 3.73 -1.04 -14.29
C GLN A 140 3.34 -1.36 -12.84
N PRO A 141 2.60 -2.46 -12.59
CA PRO A 141 2.45 -2.96 -11.24
C PRO A 141 3.82 -3.41 -10.72
N VAL A 142 4.20 -2.88 -9.57
CA VAL A 142 5.34 -3.43 -8.83
C VAL A 142 4.80 -4.67 -8.12
N LYS A 143 5.21 -5.83 -8.60
CA LYS A 143 4.98 -7.12 -7.95
C LYS A 143 6.12 -7.37 -6.96
N TYR A 144 5.83 -8.04 -5.86
CA TYR A 144 6.86 -8.55 -4.98
C TYR A 144 7.34 -9.90 -5.54
N ASP A 145 8.56 -9.94 -6.09
CA ASP A 145 9.23 -11.20 -6.42
C ASP A 145 9.80 -11.84 -5.15
N SER A 146 9.52 -13.14 -4.99
CA SER A 146 10.01 -13.95 -3.88
C SER A 146 11.52 -14.24 -3.97
#